data_AF-A0AAD7ICH5-F1
#
_entry.id   AF-A0AAD7ICH5-F1
#
_cell.length_a   1.000
_cell.length_b   1.000
_cell.length_c   1.000
_cell.angle_alpha   90.00
_cell.angle_beta   90.00
_cell.angle_gamma   90.00
#
_symmetry.space_group_name_H-M   'P 1'
#
loop_
_entity.id
_entity.type
_entity.pdbx_description
1 polymer ?
#
loop_
_entity_poly.entity_id
_entity_poly.type
_entity_poly.pdbx_seq_one_letter_code
_entity_poly.pdbx_strand_id
1 'polypeptide(L)'
;MFPSTTLVFLLLLIPFVSAGPTDVAERATAIDTTSHCSKCSRFFADPSYEPNLPSAGLFDTVVAGSYSHLLNQWSASGATSGSHCANLVSLTGMTVAWKITWTKDGGTGVKSFTNIDLDTGINQKLSAISTIPTTWVWSQSTTSVVADVAYDMFTANTAGGAAVKEIMVWLANFNAGPISANLTTNRGISTAQFLTTLQGGTEATSGSATLTTSAFNLVIN
;
A
#
# COMPACT_ATOMS: atom_id res chain seq x y z
N MET A 1 -1.09 83.72 -4.36
CA MET A 1 -1.55 83.13 -3.08
C MET A 1 -2.88 82.44 -3.38
N PHE A 2 -2.86 81.15 -3.66
CA PHE A 2 -4.04 80.30 -3.91
C PHE A 2 -3.83 79.01 -3.11
N PRO A 3 -4.81 78.54 -2.32
CA PRO A 3 -4.59 77.41 -1.44
C PRO A 3 -4.72 76.08 -2.21
N SER A 4 -3.81 75.17 -1.87
CA SER A 4 -3.85 73.76 -2.24
C SER A 4 -5.06 73.09 -1.57
N THR A 5 -5.87 72.36 -2.35
CA THR A 5 -6.95 71.54 -1.79
C THR A 5 -6.56 70.07 -1.98
N THR A 6 -6.15 69.44 -0.88
CA THR A 6 -5.83 68.01 -0.81
C THR A 6 -7.12 67.20 -0.87
N LEU A 7 -7.22 66.29 -1.83
CA LEU A 7 -8.32 65.33 -1.95
C LEU A 7 -8.04 64.14 -1.02
N VAL A 8 -8.77 64.02 0.08
CA VAL A 8 -8.71 62.85 0.98
C VAL A 8 -9.73 61.83 0.50
N PHE A 9 -9.26 60.70 -0.04
CA PHE A 9 -10.10 59.52 -0.29
C PHE A 9 -10.31 58.78 1.04
N LEU A 10 -11.51 58.90 1.60
CA LEU A 10 -11.94 58.08 2.74
C LEU A 10 -12.35 56.70 2.21
N LEU A 11 -11.43 55.72 2.31
CA LEU A 11 -11.72 54.33 1.97
C LEU A 11 -12.56 53.70 3.10
N LEU A 12 -13.87 53.60 2.89
CA LEU A 12 -14.76 52.81 3.75
C LEU A 12 -14.43 51.33 3.58
N LEU A 13 -13.73 50.75 4.55
CA LEU A 13 -13.60 49.30 4.72
C LEU A 13 -14.95 48.72 5.13
N ILE A 14 -15.70 48.24 4.15
CA ILE A 14 -16.84 47.35 4.39
C ILE A 14 -16.25 45.94 4.62
N PRO A 15 -16.49 45.27 5.76
CA PRO A 15 -16.14 43.87 5.87
C PRO A 15 -17.02 43.08 4.91
N PHE A 16 -16.44 42.63 3.80
CA PHE A 16 -17.01 41.56 3.01
C PHE A 16 -16.98 40.29 3.86
N VAL A 17 -18.09 40.01 4.53
CA VAL A 17 -18.40 38.63 4.93
C VAL A 17 -18.76 37.91 3.64
N SER A 18 -17.76 37.32 3.00
CA SER A 18 -18.02 36.27 2.02
C SER A 18 -18.63 35.12 2.80
N ALA A 19 -19.96 35.01 2.77
CA ALA A 19 -20.61 33.74 2.98
C ALA A 19 -20.16 32.83 1.83
N GLY A 20 -19.06 32.13 2.04
CA GLY A 20 -18.71 30.98 1.21
C GLY A 20 -19.87 29.99 1.26
N PRO A 21 -20.13 29.24 0.19
CA PRO A 21 -21.17 28.21 0.21
C PRO A 21 -20.94 27.30 1.43
N THR A 22 -21.91 27.35 2.35
CA THR A 22 -22.06 26.43 3.46
C THR A 22 -22.14 25.01 2.91
N ASP A 23 -21.30 24.14 3.46
CA ASP A 23 -21.35 22.69 3.37
C ASP A 23 -21.33 22.10 1.96
N VAL A 24 -20.17 22.14 1.31
CA VAL A 24 -19.60 20.83 0.95
C VAL A 24 -18.80 20.41 2.16
N ALA A 25 -19.48 19.83 3.15
CA ALA A 25 -18.79 18.86 3.98
C ALA A 25 -18.12 17.93 2.98
N GLU A 26 -16.79 18.00 2.91
CA GLU A 26 -15.99 16.97 2.29
C GLU A 26 -16.51 15.69 2.95
N ARG A 27 -17.39 14.98 2.23
CA ARG A 27 -17.74 13.62 2.56
C ARG A 27 -16.40 12.94 2.35
N ALA A 28 -15.57 12.91 3.39
CA ALA A 28 -14.55 11.92 3.56
C ALA A 28 -15.32 10.62 3.29
N THR A 29 -15.15 10.07 2.10
CA THR A 29 -15.71 8.76 1.77
C THR A 29 -15.15 7.88 2.84
N ALA A 30 -16.02 7.48 3.78
CA ALA A 30 -15.61 6.69 4.92
C ALA A 30 -14.90 5.46 4.35
N ILE A 31 -13.62 5.34 4.67
CA ILE A 31 -12.85 4.17 4.22
C ILE A 31 -13.41 2.94 4.90
N ASP A 32 -13.36 1.80 4.23
CA ASP A 32 -13.73 0.54 4.85
C ASP A 32 -12.65 0.11 5.85
N THR A 33 -12.97 0.20 7.14
CA THR A 33 -12.10 -0.21 8.24
C THR A 33 -12.43 -1.59 8.77
N THR A 34 -13.32 -2.34 8.11
CA THR A 34 -13.67 -3.69 8.54
C THR A 34 -12.50 -4.65 8.34
N SER A 35 -12.50 -5.73 9.12
CA SER A 35 -11.46 -6.76 9.01
C SER A 35 -11.83 -7.77 7.94
N HIS A 36 -10.98 -7.85 6.91
CA HIS A 36 -11.04 -8.88 5.89
C HIS A 36 -10.17 -10.04 6.32
N CYS A 37 -10.74 -11.23 6.40
CA CYS A 37 -10.08 -12.39 7.00
C CYS A 37 -10.24 -13.64 6.16
N SER A 38 -9.17 -14.43 6.09
CA SER A 38 -9.15 -15.80 5.58
C SER A 38 -8.71 -16.79 6.66
N LYS A 39 -9.11 -18.05 6.50
CA LYS A 39 -8.59 -19.18 7.30
C LYS A 39 -7.93 -20.19 6.36
N CYS A 40 -6.67 -20.55 6.61
CA CYS A 40 -5.96 -21.59 5.86
C CYS A 40 -6.51 -23.00 6.10
N SER A 41 -7.30 -23.22 7.16
CA SER A 41 -7.84 -24.56 7.48
C SER A 41 -8.90 -25.08 6.50
N ARG A 42 -9.33 -24.29 5.51
CA ARG A 42 -10.41 -24.64 4.57
C ARG A 42 -9.95 -25.36 3.30
N PHE A 43 -8.66 -25.65 3.11
CA PHE A 43 -8.20 -26.32 1.88
C PHE A 43 -8.54 -27.82 1.79
N PHE A 44 -8.99 -28.48 2.88
CA PHE A 44 -9.20 -29.94 2.90
C PHE A 44 -10.51 -30.44 3.53
N ALA A 45 -11.47 -29.57 3.88
CA ALA A 45 -12.63 -30.00 4.67
C ALA A 45 -14.00 -29.43 4.25
N ASP A 46 -14.14 -28.89 3.03
CA ASP A 46 -15.45 -28.46 2.52
C ASP A 46 -15.89 -29.32 1.31
N PRO A 47 -16.84 -30.25 1.46
CA PRO A 47 -17.40 -31.01 0.34
C PRO A 47 -18.29 -30.17 -0.57
N SER A 48 -18.52 -28.88 -0.27
CA SER A 48 -19.15 -27.90 -1.17
C SER A 48 -18.13 -27.02 -1.92
N TYR A 49 -16.84 -27.38 -1.89
CA TYR A 49 -15.79 -26.69 -2.62
C TYR A 49 -15.98 -26.83 -4.14
N GLU A 50 -16.52 -25.78 -4.75
CA GLU A 50 -16.46 -25.54 -6.18
C GLU A 50 -15.00 -25.22 -6.57
N PRO A 51 -14.35 -26.02 -7.43
CA PRO A 51 -12.92 -25.92 -7.71
C PRO A 51 -12.47 -24.62 -8.43
N ASN A 52 -13.37 -23.66 -8.65
CA ASN A 52 -13.13 -22.42 -9.40
C ASN A 52 -13.56 -21.13 -8.67
N LEU A 53 -13.91 -21.18 -7.38
CA LEU A 53 -14.19 -19.98 -6.59
C LEU A 53 -12.99 -19.67 -5.68
N PRO A 54 -12.37 -18.47 -5.77
CA PRO A 54 -11.36 -18.07 -4.79
C PRO A 54 -12.02 -18.14 -3.42
N SER A 55 -11.48 -18.96 -2.51
CA SER A 55 -12.04 -19.08 -1.16
C SER A 55 -12.15 -17.69 -0.55
N ALA A 56 -13.38 -17.27 -0.20
CA ALA A 56 -13.68 -15.92 0.25
C ALA A 56 -12.62 -15.41 1.24
N GLY A 57 -12.08 -14.22 1.00
CA GLY A 57 -11.07 -13.60 1.87
C GLY A 57 -9.61 -13.71 1.43
N LEU A 58 -9.21 -14.58 0.48
CA LEU A 58 -7.78 -14.69 0.12
C LEU A 58 -7.26 -13.51 -0.72
N PHE A 59 -8.13 -12.97 -1.57
CA PHE A 59 -7.82 -11.94 -2.56
C PHE A 59 -8.71 -10.71 -2.39
N ASP A 60 -9.28 -10.52 -1.19
CA ASP A 60 -10.04 -9.33 -0.87
C ASP A 60 -9.16 -8.09 -1.10
N THR A 61 -9.78 -7.07 -1.68
CA THR A 61 -9.15 -5.79 -1.99
C THR A 61 -10.04 -4.67 -1.46
N VAL A 62 -9.44 -3.72 -0.75
CA VAL A 62 -10.11 -2.55 -0.19
C VAL A 62 -9.45 -1.28 -0.73
N VAL A 63 -10.21 -0.45 -1.44
CA VAL A 63 -9.70 0.82 -1.99
C VAL A 63 -9.78 1.93 -0.94
N ALA A 64 -8.73 2.74 -0.84
CA ALA A 64 -8.68 3.93 0.01
C ALA A 64 -7.83 5.04 -0.62
N GLY A 65 -8.51 6.04 -1.20
CA GLY A 65 -7.85 7.17 -1.86
C GLY A 65 -7.04 6.70 -3.07
N SER A 66 -5.74 6.98 -3.03
CA SER A 66 -4.77 6.57 -4.07
C SER A 66 -4.28 5.13 -3.94
N TYR A 67 -4.85 4.35 -3.03
CA TYR A 67 -4.32 3.05 -2.66
C TYR A 67 -5.34 1.92 -2.74
N SER A 68 -4.85 0.73 -2.99
CA SER A 68 -5.56 -0.53 -2.79
C SER A 68 -4.86 -1.34 -1.70
N HIS A 69 -5.61 -1.84 -0.73
CA HIS A 69 -5.13 -2.76 0.29
C HIS A 69 -5.51 -4.18 -0.09
N LEU A 70 -4.51 -5.02 -0.38
CA LEU A 70 -4.70 -6.36 -0.92
C LEU A 70 -4.31 -7.41 0.11
N LEU A 71 -5.17 -8.42 0.29
CA LEU A 71 -4.82 -9.58 1.13
C LEU A 71 -3.78 -10.48 0.46
N ASN A 72 -3.86 -10.64 -0.86
CA ASN A 72 -2.84 -11.25 -1.72
C ASN A 72 -2.20 -12.52 -1.14
N GLN A 73 -3.04 -13.52 -0.83
CA GLN A 73 -2.60 -14.79 -0.25
C GLN A 73 -2.39 -15.86 -1.33
N TRP A 74 -1.58 -15.52 -2.33
CA TRP A 74 -1.39 -16.28 -3.58
C TRP A 74 -0.89 -17.72 -3.38
N SER A 75 -0.23 -18.01 -2.26
CA SER A 75 0.32 -19.33 -1.91
C SER A 75 -0.16 -19.83 -0.54
N ALA A 76 -1.34 -19.40 -0.11
CA ALA A 76 -1.91 -19.80 1.18
C ALA A 76 -2.02 -21.33 1.36
N SER A 77 -2.22 -22.07 0.26
CA SER A 77 -2.29 -23.54 0.26
C SER A 77 -0.98 -24.22 0.63
N GLY A 78 0.14 -23.50 0.61
CA GLY A 78 1.44 -24.02 1.07
C GLY A 78 1.53 -24.15 2.60
N ALA A 79 0.60 -23.57 3.36
CA ALA A 79 0.53 -23.73 4.81
C ALA A 79 -0.42 -24.89 5.17
N THR A 80 -0.13 -25.62 6.26
CA THR A 80 -1.01 -26.68 6.75
C THR A 80 -2.23 -26.11 7.50
N SER A 81 -2.04 -24.98 8.18
CA SER A 81 -3.09 -24.27 8.89
C SER A 81 -2.69 -22.80 9.10
N GLY A 82 -3.63 -22.00 9.62
CA GLY A 82 -3.39 -20.60 9.93
C GLY A 82 -4.60 -19.71 9.73
N SER A 83 -4.39 -18.43 9.99
CA SER A 83 -5.35 -17.35 9.80
C SER A 83 -4.64 -16.12 9.25
N HIS A 84 -5.38 -15.28 8.54
CA HIS A 84 -4.83 -14.02 8.05
C HIS A 84 -5.95 -13.00 8.00
N CYS A 85 -5.76 -11.86 8.64
CA CYS A 85 -6.68 -10.74 8.63
C CYS A 85 -5.94 -9.46 8.32
N ALA A 86 -6.57 -8.57 7.56
CA ALA A 86 -6.05 -7.23 7.34
C ALA A 86 -7.20 -6.21 7.35
N ASN A 87 -6.91 -4.99 7.79
CA ASN A 87 -7.85 -3.88 7.76
C ASN A 87 -7.12 -2.54 7.60
N LEU A 88 -7.80 -1.60 6.96
CA LEU A 88 -7.43 -0.20 7.04
C LEU A 88 -7.83 0.36 8.42
N VAL A 89 -7.06 1.33 8.90
CA VAL A 89 -7.29 2.02 10.18
C VAL A 89 -7.73 3.45 9.91
N SER A 90 -7.00 4.17 9.05
CA SER A 90 -7.31 5.55 8.69
C SER A 90 -6.69 5.94 7.36
N LEU A 91 -7.25 6.97 6.74
CA LEU A 91 -6.67 7.69 5.61
C LEU A 91 -6.79 9.17 5.94
N THR A 92 -5.66 9.89 5.90
CA THR A 92 -5.63 11.34 6.14
C THR A 92 -4.72 11.98 5.09
N GLY A 93 -5.30 12.77 4.19
CA GLY A 93 -4.61 13.19 2.98
C GLY A 93 -4.16 11.97 2.16
N MET A 94 -2.85 11.86 1.92
CA MET A 94 -2.23 10.73 1.21
C MET A 94 -1.61 9.69 2.15
N THR A 95 -1.80 9.80 3.47
CA THR A 95 -1.21 8.90 4.45
C THR A 95 -2.23 7.88 4.92
N VAL A 96 -1.96 6.60 4.65
CA VAL A 96 -2.78 5.46 5.07
C VAL A 96 -2.17 4.77 6.28
N ALA A 97 -3.00 4.36 7.23
CA ALA A 97 -2.65 3.49 8.35
C ALA A 97 -3.43 2.18 8.22
N TRP A 98 -2.78 1.07 8.55
CA TRP A 98 -3.34 -0.26 8.34
C TRP A 98 -2.71 -1.28 9.28
N LYS A 99 -3.39 -2.41 9.42
CA LYS A 99 -2.98 -3.51 10.29
C LYS A 99 -3.15 -4.83 9.57
N ILE A 100 -2.18 -5.71 9.79
CA ILE A 100 -2.21 -7.11 9.35
C ILE A 100 -1.99 -7.98 10.59
N THR A 101 -2.76 -9.05 10.72
CA THR A 101 -2.56 -10.08 11.75
C THR A 101 -2.61 -11.44 11.08
N TRP A 102 -1.55 -12.22 11.21
CA TRP A 102 -1.44 -13.50 10.54
C TRP A 102 -0.82 -14.57 11.43
N THR A 103 -1.21 -15.80 11.16
CA THR A 103 -0.64 -17.04 11.68
C THR A 103 -0.49 -17.99 10.50
N LYS A 104 0.72 -18.52 10.29
CA LYS A 104 1.05 -19.46 9.21
C LYS A 104 1.78 -20.65 9.82
N ASP A 105 1.15 -21.81 9.78
CA ASP A 105 1.72 -23.05 10.31
C ASP A 105 2.07 -24.02 9.17
N GLY A 106 3.22 -24.68 9.32
CA GLY A 106 3.67 -25.71 8.39
C GLY A 106 4.09 -25.21 7.00
N GLY A 107 4.68 -26.13 6.24
CA GLY A 107 5.19 -25.88 4.89
C GLY A 107 6.41 -24.97 4.84
N THR A 108 6.83 -24.65 3.62
CA THR A 108 7.96 -23.77 3.30
C THR A 108 7.53 -22.68 2.31
N GLY A 109 8.35 -21.66 2.10
CA GLY A 109 8.09 -20.56 1.15
C GLY A 109 7.06 -19.53 1.61
N VAL A 110 7.01 -18.39 0.92
CA VAL A 110 6.07 -17.30 1.18
C VAL A 110 4.63 -17.79 0.98
N LYS A 111 3.69 -17.30 1.81
CA LYS A 111 2.25 -17.64 1.79
C LYS A 111 1.35 -16.50 1.33
N SER A 112 1.82 -15.27 1.48
CA SER A 112 1.07 -14.05 1.17
C SER A 112 2.02 -12.87 1.08
N PHE A 113 1.70 -11.89 0.25
CA PHE A 113 2.29 -10.56 0.28
C PHE A 113 1.17 -9.53 0.47
N THR A 114 0.67 -9.42 1.70
CA THR A 114 -0.39 -8.48 2.03
C THR A 114 0.19 -7.08 2.05
N ASN A 115 -0.38 -6.18 1.26
CA ASN A 115 0.28 -4.94 0.88
C ASN A 115 -0.71 -3.79 0.63
N ILE A 116 -0.18 -2.58 0.70
CA ILE A 116 -0.76 -1.40 0.08
C ILE A 116 -0.12 -1.23 -1.30
N ASP A 117 -0.92 -1.17 -2.36
CA ASP A 117 -0.51 -0.84 -3.72
C ASP A 117 -0.91 0.60 -4.07
N LEU A 118 -0.07 1.30 -4.84
CA LEU A 118 -0.33 2.67 -5.29
C LEU A 118 -1.06 2.64 -6.64
N ASP A 119 -2.29 3.14 -6.67
CA ASP A 119 -3.14 3.14 -7.86
C ASP A 119 -2.93 4.38 -8.75
N THR A 120 -2.39 5.47 -8.20
CA THR A 120 -2.25 6.76 -8.89
C THR A 120 -0.81 7.08 -9.25
N GLY A 121 -0.57 7.55 -10.47
CA GLY A 121 0.75 7.98 -10.93
C GLY A 121 1.66 6.85 -11.45
N ILE A 122 1.21 5.60 -11.38
CA ILE A 122 1.84 4.42 -12.00
C ILE A 122 1.72 4.45 -13.53
N ASN A 123 2.30 3.45 -14.20
CA ASN A 123 2.35 3.31 -15.66
C ASN A 123 3.08 4.47 -16.37
N GLN A 124 4.05 5.09 -15.69
CA GLN A 124 4.94 6.10 -16.27
C GLN A 124 6.32 5.53 -16.59
N LYS A 125 6.99 6.08 -17.60
CA LYS A 125 8.40 5.75 -17.87
C LYS A 125 9.25 6.17 -16.69
N LEU A 126 10.23 5.35 -16.33
CA LEU A 126 11.20 5.69 -15.28
C LEU A 126 11.95 7.00 -15.59
N SER A 127 12.20 7.32 -16.86
CA SER A 127 12.80 8.58 -17.27
C SER A 127 11.91 9.82 -17.04
N ALA A 128 10.61 9.64 -16.80
CA ALA A 128 9.68 10.72 -16.49
C ALA A 128 9.53 10.95 -14.98
N ILE A 129 10.00 10.01 -14.15
CA ILE A 129 9.91 10.09 -12.69
C ILE A 129 11.14 10.82 -12.16
N SER A 130 10.91 11.94 -11.48
CA SER A 130 11.96 12.74 -10.85
C SER A 130 12.28 12.23 -9.45
N THR A 131 11.24 11.93 -8.66
CA THR A 131 11.36 11.48 -7.28
C THR A 131 10.18 10.59 -6.91
N ILE A 132 10.42 9.67 -5.98
CA ILE A 132 9.37 8.88 -5.34
C ILE A 132 9.45 9.12 -3.81
N PRO A 133 8.94 10.24 -3.28
CA PRO A 133 8.89 10.46 -1.84
C PRO A 133 8.04 9.37 -1.16
N THR A 134 8.55 8.84 -0.06
CA THR A 134 7.87 7.81 0.73
C THR A 134 8.13 7.97 2.21
N THR A 135 7.14 7.61 3.02
CA THR A 135 7.21 7.51 4.47
C THR A 135 6.52 6.22 4.87
N TRP A 136 7.21 5.38 5.65
CA TRP A 136 6.60 4.18 6.24
C TRP A 136 7.03 4.01 7.69
N VAL A 137 6.08 4.20 8.60
CA VAL A 137 6.24 4.01 10.04
C VAL A 137 5.44 2.79 10.48
N TRP A 138 6.15 1.72 10.81
CA TRP A 138 5.57 0.43 11.15
C TRP A 138 6.21 -0.20 12.39
N SER A 139 5.50 -1.16 12.97
CA SER A 139 5.98 -2.01 14.06
C SER A 139 5.43 -3.43 13.91
N GLN A 140 6.19 -4.43 14.34
CA GLN A 140 5.77 -5.83 14.28
C GLN A 140 6.26 -6.60 15.51
N SER A 141 5.48 -7.59 15.95
CA SER A 141 5.96 -8.63 16.87
C SER A 141 7.02 -9.51 16.21
N THR A 142 8.10 -9.85 16.91
CA THR A 142 9.30 -10.45 16.30
C THR A 142 9.62 -11.89 16.77
N THR A 143 8.91 -12.41 17.76
CA THR A 143 9.18 -13.74 18.31
C THR A 143 8.63 -14.85 17.41
N SER A 144 9.50 -15.74 16.93
CA SER A 144 9.16 -16.91 16.11
C SER A 144 8.45 -16.58 14.79
N VAL A 145 8.91 -15.53 14.11
CA VAL A 145 8.39 -15.05 12.82
C VAL A 145 9.41 -15.34 11.72
N VAL A 146 8.92 -15.88 10.60
CA VAL A 146 9.63 -15.91 9.31
C VAL A 146 8.88 -15.02 8.32
N ALA A 147 9.40 -13.82 8.10
CA ALA A 147 8.81 -12.82 7.21
C ALA A 147 9.79 -11.71 6.83
N ASP A 148 9.42 -10.89 5.85
CA ASP A 148 10.04 -9.59 5.62
C ASP A 148 9.05 -8.43 5.88
N VAL A 149 9.55 -7.20 5.78
CA VAL A 149 8.74 -6.01 5.51
C VAL A 149 9.43 -5.27 4.38
N ALA A 150 8.76 -5.10 3.24
CA ALA A 150 9.40 -4.67 2.02
C ALA A 150 8.54 -3.72 1.19
N TYR A 151 9.22 -2.80 0.51
CA TYR A 151 8.68 -2.26 -0.73
C TYR A 151 8.93 -3.26 -1.85
N ASP A 152 8.00 -3.34 -2.78
CA ASP A 152 8.11 -4.16 -3.97
C ASP A 152 7.61 -3.36 -5.19
N MET A 153 8.34 -3.47 -6.29
CA MET A 153 8.19 -2.64 -7.48
C MET A 153 8.39 -3.48 -8.73
N PHE A 154 7.50 -3.32 -9.68
CA PHE A 154 7.62 -3.97 -10.99
C PHE A 154 7.79 -2.96 -12.10
N THR A 155 8.65 -3.31 -13.06
CA THR A 155 8.77 -2.56 -14.32
C THR A 155 8.32 -3.39 -15.50
N ALA A 156 7.83 -2.72 -16.55
CA ALA A 156 7.39 -3.32 -17.81
C ALA A 156 8.02 -2.60 -19.02
N ASN A 157 8.01 -3.24 -20.18
CA ASN A 157 8.48 -2.62 -21.43
C ASN A 157 7.43 -1.66 -22.05
N THR A 158 6.18 -1.73 -21.60
CA THR A 158 5.06 -0.88 -22.04
C THR A 158 4.25 -0.45 -20.82
N ALA A 159 3.52 0.68 -20.91
CA ALA A 159 2.57 1.08 -19.88
C ALA A 159 1.52 -0.02 -19.64
N GLY A 160 1.31 -0.41 -18.37
CA GLY A 160 0.40 -1.49 -17.97
C GLY A 160 0.78 -2.89 -18.49
N GLY A 161 2.00 -3.05 -19.02
CA GLY A 161 2.46 -4.33 -19.56
C GLY A 161 2.86 -5.33 -18.47
N ALA A 162 3.15 -6.56 -18.90
CA ALA A 162 3.67 -7.59 -18.01
C ALA A 162 5.02 -7.19 -17.39
N ALA A 163 5.22 -7.57 -16.14
CA ALA A 163 6.45 -7.33 -15.40
C ALA A 163 7.66 -8.01 -16.08
N VAL A 164 8.76 -7.27 -16.19
CA VAL A 164 10.05 -7.75 -16.74
C VAL A 164 11.21 -7.57 -15.77
N LYS A 165 11.05 -6.71 -14.76
CA LYS A 165 11.95 -6.58 -13.60
C LYS A 165 11.11 -6.40 -12.35
N GLU A 166 11.65 -6.92 -11.27
CA GLU A 166 11.15 -6.79 -9.91
C GLU A 166 12.29 -6.19 -9.07
N ILE A 167 11.96 -5.22 -8.23
CA ILE A 167 12.88 -4.54 -7.33
C ILE A 167 12.24 -4.47 -5.97
N MET A 168 12.79 -5.22 -5.02
CA MET A 168 12.38 -5.15 -3.62
C MET A 168 13.37 -4.35 -2.79
N VAL A 169 12.85 -3.57 -1.85
CA VAL A 169 13.64 -2.88 -0.81
C VAL A 169 13.14 -3.35 0.54
N TRP A 170 13.88 -4.28 1.15
CA TRP A 170 13.54 -4.86 2.44
C TRP A 170 13.94 -3.89 3.56
N LEU A 171 12.95 -3.45 4.33
CA LEU A 171 13.13 -2.62 5.53
C LEU A 171 13.45 -3.47 6.75
N ALA A 172 13.02 -4.73 6.77
CA ALA A 172 13.34 -5.69 7.81
C ALA A 172 13.37 -7.12 7.28
N ASN A 173 14.21 -7.93 7.95
CA ASN A 173 14.30 -9.36 7.75
C ASN A 173 14.07 -10.05 9.10
N PHE A 174 13.00 -10.84 9.19
CA PHE A 174 12.75 -11.73 10.31
C PHE A 174 12.98 -13.17 9.84
N ASN A 175 14.22 -13.64 9.87
CA ASN A 175 14.62 -15.02 9.51
C ASN A 175 14.25 -15.47 8.08
N ALA A 176 13.98 -14.53 7.18
CA ALA A 176 13.71 -14.77 5.76
C ALA A 176 14.99 -14.61 4.91
N GLY A 177 14.92 -15.02 3.64
CA GLY A 177 16.01 -14.86 2.68
C GLY A 177 15.49 -14.36 1.34
N PRO A 178 16.07 -13.30 0.75
CA PRO A 178 15.69 -12.86 -0.58
C PRO A 178 16.09 -13.91 -1.63
N ILE A 179 15.42 -13.91 -2.79
CA ILE A 179 15.72 -14.79 -3.92
C ILE A 179 17.21 -14.68 -4.33
N SER A 180 17.79 -13.48 -4.20
CA SER A 180 19.22 -13.25 -4.26
C SER A 180 19.57 -11.94 -3.56
N ALA A 181 20.62 -11.94 -2.72
CA ALA A 181 21.18 -10.72 -2.11
C ALA A 181 22.37 -10.14 -2.90
N ASN A 182 22.86 -10.86 -3.92
CA ASN A 182 24.09 -10.52 -4.63
C ASN A 182 23.81 -9.79 -5.95
N LEU A 183 23.48 -8.50 -5.86
CA LEU A 183 23.56 -7.58 -7.00
C LEU A 183 25.00 -7.08 -7.15
N THR A 184 25.92 -7.97 -7.55
CA THR A 184 27.35 -7.63 -7.73
C THR A 184 27.62 -6.77 -8.97
N THR A 185 26.59 -6.50 -9.78
CA THR A 185 26.62 -5.60 -10.93
C THR A 185 25.36 -4.77 -10.99
N ASN A 186 25.48 -3.51 -11.42
CA ASN A 186 24.34 -2.67 -11.77
C ASN A 186 23.60 -3.35 -12.94
N ARG A 187 22.55 -4.14 -12.65
CA ARG A 187 21.81 -4.96 -13.63
C ARG A 187 20.97 -4.13 -14.61
N GLY A 188 21.23 -2.83 -14.71
CA GLY A 188 20.74 -1.94 -15.75
C GLY A 188 19.23 -1.99 -15.91
N ILE A 189 18.51 -1.30 -15.03
CA ILE A 189 17.09 -1.01 -15.28
C ILE A 189 17.06 0.12 -16.30
N SER A 190 16.50 -0.15 -17.49
CA SER A 190 16.43 0.85 -18.54
C SER A 190 15.44 1.94 -18.15
N THR A 191 15.85 3.21 -18.21
CA THR A 191 14.97 4.34 -17.92
C THR A 191 13.80 4.47 -18.91
N ALA A 192 13.83 3.73 -20.02
CA ALA A 192 12.73 3.62 -20.96
C ALA A 192 11.61 2.66 -20.51
N GLN A 193 11.86 1.83 -19.49
CA GLN A 193 10.84 0.96 -18.91
C GLN A 193 9.82 1.77 -18.12
N PHE A 194 8.65 1.19 -17.93
CA PHE A 194 7.54 1.76 -17.18
C PHE A 194 7.50 1.19 -15.78
N LEU A 195 7.33 2.02 -14.75
CA LEU A 195 6.98 1.58 -13.40
C LEU A 195 5.49 1.22 -13.40
N THR A 196 5.16 -0.06 -13.24
CA THR A 196 3.76 -0.55 -13.32
C THR A 196 3.16 -0.82 -11.95
N THR A 197 3.99 -1.08 -10.95
CA THR A 197 3.54 -1.42 -9.59
C THR A 197 4.50 -0.81 -8.60
N LEU A 198 3.97 -0.26 -7.51
CA LEU A 198 4.75 0.28 -6.40
C LEU A 198 3.95 0.06 -5.12
N GLN A 199 4.42 -0.89 -4.33
CA GLN A 199 3.68 -1.42 -3.18
C GLN A 199 4.56 -1.55 -1.94
N GLY A 200 3.93 -1.56 -0.77
CA GLY A 200 4.57 -1.81 0.51
C GLY A 200 3.79 -2.83 1.33
N GLY A 201 4.44 -3.90 1.77
CA GLY A 201 3.80 -4.99 2.49
C GLY A 201 4.75 -5.92 3.23
N THR A 202 4.27 -7.12 3.52
CA THR A 202 5.04 -8.17 4.22
C THR A 202 4.83 -9.53 3.56
N GLU A 203 5.92 -10.22 3.25
CA GLU A 203 5.92 -11.61 2.84
C GLU A 203 5.90 -12.53 4.06
N ALA A 204 4.73 -13.09 4.39
CA ALA A 204 4.60 -14.01 5.51
C ALA A 204 4.93 -15.45 5.09
N THR A 205 5.87 -16.12 5.77
CA THR A 205 6.25 -17.52 5.51
C THR A 205 5.72 -18.47 6.58
N SER A 206 6.06 -18.21 7.84
CA SER A 206 5.65 -19.03 9.00
C SER A 206 5.69 -18.22 10.30
N GLY A 207 4.98 -18.70 11.34
CA GLY A 207 4.90 -18.05 12.64
C GLY A 207 3.60 -17.28 12.84
N SER A 208 3.58 -16.36 13.81
CA SER A 208 2.46 -15.46 14.05
C SER A 208 2.94 -14.04 14.28
N ALA A 209 2.36 -13.08 13.57
CA ALA A 209 2.70 -11.69 13.75
C ALA A 209 1.52 -10.74 13.59
N THR A 210 1.66 -9.56 14.19
CA THR A 210 0.83 -8.39 13.89
C THR A 210 1.74 -7.28 13.37
N LEU A 211 1.59 -6.92 12.09
CA LEU A 211 2.20 -5.73 11.51
C LEU A 211 1.23 -4.56 11.67
N THR A 212 1.67 -3.52 12.36
CA THR A 212 0.91 -2.27 12.52
C THR A 212 1.65 -1.14 11.84
N THR A 213 1.02 -0.55 10.83
CA THR A 213 1.53 0.62 10.13
C THR A 213 0.73 1.83 10.54
N SER A 214 1.40 2.76 11.22
CA SER A 214 0.79 4.02 11.70
C SER A 214 0.79 5.13 10.65
N ALA A 215 1.73 5.07 9.70
CA ALA A 215 1.77 5.97 8.56
C ALA A 215 2.45 5.27 7.39
N PHE A 216 1.81 5.30 6.22
CA PHE A 216 2.37 4.92 4.94
C PHE A 216 1.96 5.94 3.90
N ASN A 217 2.89 6.43 3.10
CA ASN A 217 2.59 7.18 1.89
C ASN A 217 3.57 6.88 0.77
N LEU A 218 3.10 7.00 -0.46
CA LEU A 218 3.88 6.94 -1.68
C LEU A 218 3.40 8.03 -2.63
N VAL A 219 4.35 8.77 -3.21
CA VAL A 219 4.05 9.82 -4.20
C VAL A 219 5.01 9.63 -5.37
N ILE A 220 4.50 9.74 -6.61
CA ILE A 220 5.32 9.78 -7.82
C ILE A 220 5.27 11.20 -8.38
N ASN A 221 6.43 11.86 -8.51
CA ASN A 221 6.56 13.21 -9.09
C ASN A 221 7.36 13.22 -10.39
#